data_AF-A0A365ZPF6-F1
#
_entry.id   AF-A0A365ZPF6-F1
#
_cell.length_a   1.000
_cell.length_b   1.000
_cell.length_c   1.000
_cell.angle_alpha   90.00
_cell.angle_beta   90.00
_cell.angle_gamma   90.00
#
_symmetry.space_group_name_H-M   'P 1'
#
loop_
_entity.id
_entity.type
_entity.pdbx_description
1 polymer ?
#
loop_
_entity_poly.entity_id
_entity_poly.type
_entity_poly.pdbx_seq_one_letter_code
_entity_poly.pdbx_strand_id
1 'polypeptide(L)' 'MDSAFVCPFASYHLPHRDDPRADLDRASYGVVKVLTGADRDVPWEPEAAFTALAEYYGRTA' A
#
# COMPACT_ATOMS: atom_id res chain seq x y z
N MET A 1 -13.88 2.54 -18.96
CA MET A 1 -13.77 3.69 -18.05
C MET A 1 -12.33 4.17 -18.15
N ASP A 2 -12.08 5.43 -18.49
CA ASP A 2 -10.73 6.00 -18.43
C ASP A 2 -10.53 6.58 -17.03
N SER A 3 -9.66 5.96 -16.25
CA SER A 3 -9.38 6.35 -14.86
C SER A 3 -7.89 6.27 -14.58
N ALA A 4 -7.43 7.12 -13.66
CA ALA A 4 -6.05 7.18 -13.22
C ALA A 4 -6.01 7.21 -11.68
N PHE A 5 -5.03 6.51 -11.11
CA PHE A 5 -4.76 6.56 -9.68
C PHE A 5 -3.74 7.66 -9.38
N VAL A 6 -4.06 8.52 -8.42
CA VAL A 6 -3.16 9.58 -7.95
C VAL A 6 -2.04 9.00 -7.08
N CYS A 7 -2.37 7.99 -6.27
CA CYS A 7 -1.41 7.24 -5.48
C CYS A 7 -0.87 6.03 -6.28
N PRO A 8 0.44 5.73 -6.19
CA PRO A 8 1.00 4.51 -6.73
C PRO A 8 0.50 3.29 -5.97
N PHE A 9 0.74 2.10 -6.54
CA PHE A 9 0.49 0.85 -5.84
C PHE A 9 1.31 0.77 -4.54
N ALA A 10 2.64 0.91 -4.64
CA ALA A 10 3.59 0.76 -3.54
C ALA A 10 4.67 1.85 -3.54
N SER A 11 5.15 2.19 -2.35
CA SER A 11 6.26 3.13 -2.12
C SER A 11 7.49 2.40 -1.56
N TYR A 12 8.21 1.64 -2.41
CA TYR A 12 9.34 0.80 -1.98
C TYR A 12 10.50 1.56 -1.30
N HIS A 13 10.60 2.87 -1.50
CA HIS A 13 11.57 3.73 -0.82
C HIS A 13 11.19 4.07 0.64
N LEU A 14 9.96 3.75 1.06
CA LEU A 14 9.42 3.93 2.40
C LEU A 14 8.90 2.59 2.96
N PRO A 15 9.79 1.63 3.29
CA PRO A 15 9.38 0.38 3.91
C PRO A 15 8.84 0.62 5.32
N HIS A 16 7.82 -0.15 5.71
CA HIS A 16 7.26 -0.14 7.06
C HIS A 16 8.29 -0.57 8.09
N ARG A 17 8.28 0.08 9.26
CA ARG A 17 9.10 -0.32 10.41
C ARG A 17 8.27 -0.40 11.68
N ASP A 18 8.55 -1.42 12.48
CA ASP A 18 7.87 -1.65 13.75
C ASP A 18 8.14 -0.53 14.76
N ASP A 19 9.34 0.04 14.75
CA ASP A 19 9.68 1.21 15.56
C ASP A 19 8.99 2.47 14.99
N PRO A 20 8.01 3.06 15.70
CA PRO A 20 7.31 4.25 15.23
C PRO A 20 8.23 5.47 15.07
N ARG A 21 9.37 5.52 15.77
CA ARG A 21 10.33 6.61 15.61
C ARG A 21 11.10 6.54 14.29
N ALA A 22 11.18 5.35 13.70
CA ALA A 22 11.81 5.11 12.41
C ALA A 22 10.79 5.10 11.25
N ASP A 23 9.50 5.25 11.55
CA ASP A 23 8.38 5.19 10.60
C ASP A 23 7.34 6.27 10.95
N LEU A 24 7.69 7.51 10.62
CA LEU A 24 6.90 8.69 10.98
C LEU A 24 5.61 8.79 10.16
N ASP A 25 5.65 8.35 8.89
CA ASP A 25 4.48 8.25 8.01
C ASP A 25 4.22 6.78 7.70
N ARG A 26 3.45 6.13 8.58
CA ARG A 26 3.18 4.69 8.51
C ARG A 26 2.24 4.27 7.38
N ALA A 27 1.47 5.23 6.83
CA ALA A 27 0.56 4.97 5.72
C ALA A 27 1.27 5.16 4.38
N SER A 28 2.32 5.99 4.34
CA SER A 28 3.03 6.31 3.10
C SER A 28 2.10 6.87 2.01
N TYR A 29 2.64 7.09 0.82
CA TYR A 29 1.88 7.55 -0.34
C TYR A 29 1.27 6.41 -1.17
N GLY A 30 1.60 5.16 -0.88
CA GLY A 30 1.10 3.99 -1.61
C GLY A 30 -0.29 3.57 -1.15
N VAL A 31 -0.86 2.55 -1.81
CA VAL A 31 -2.08 1.87 -1.32
C VAL A 31 -1.79 0.56 -0.60
N VAL A 32 -0.52 0.14 -0.57
CA VAL A 32 -0.04 -1.00 0.21
C VAL A 32 1.14 -0.61 1.09
N LYS A 33 1.22 -1.28 2.24
CA LYS A 33 2.33 -1.17 3.18
C LYS A 33 3.44 -2.12 2.76
N VAL A 34 4.63 -1.60 2.48
CA VAL A 34 5.78 -2.40 2.05
C VAL A 34 6.44 -3.07 3.25
N LEU A 35 6.60 -4.38 3.19
CA LEU A 35 7.19 -5.19 4.26
C LEU A 35 8.65 -5.53 3.94
N THR A 36 9.50 -5.54 4.97
CA THR A 36 10.90 -5.98 4.85
C THR A 36 11.09 -7.37 5.43
N GLY A 37 11.92 -8.18 4.79
CA GLY A 37 12.25 -9.55 5.21
C GLY A 37 12.35 -10.48 4.00
N ALA A 38 13.32 -11.40 4.01
CA ALA A 38 13.63 -12.26 2.87
C ALA A 38 12.59 -13.37 2.61
N ASP A 39 11.75 -13.69 3.59
CA ASP A 39 10.92 -14.91 3.58
C ASP A 39 9.44 -14.63 3.26
N ARG A 40 9.15 -13.67 2.38
CA ARG A 40 7.76 -13.31 2.02
C ARG A 40 7.51 -13.47 0.52
N ASP A 41 6.53 -14.30 0.16
CA ASP A 41 6.02 -14.43 -1.21
C ASP A 41 5.41 -13.11 -1.71
N VAL A 42 4.73 -12.39 -0.81
CA VAL A 42 4.16 -11.05 -1.07
C VAL A 42 4.84 -10.05 -0.12
N PRO A 43 5.70 -9.15 -0.64
CA PRO A 43 6.47 -8.22 0.18
C PRO A 43 5.69 -6.95 0.57
N TRP A 44 4.36 -7.06 0.69
CA TRP A 44 3.47 -5.97 1.06
C TRP A 44 2.15 -6.50 1.64
N GLU A 45 1.41 -5.65 2.36
CA GLU A 45 0.04 -5.92 2.80
C GLU A 45 -0.89 -4.75 2.42
N PRO A 46 -2.18 -5.00 2.15
CA PRO A 46 -3.10 -3.95 1.73
C PRO A 46 -3.38 -2.96 2.85
N GLU A 47 -3.42 -1.67 2.51
CA GLU A 47 -3.94 -0.65 3.41
C GLU A 47 -5.45 -0.46 3.21
N ALA A 48 -6.07 0.35 4.08
CA ALA A 48 -7.49 0.70 3.97
C ALA A 48 -7.84 1.29 2.59
N ALA A 49 -6.93 2.09 2.00
CA ALA A 49 -7.11 2.66 0.67
C ALA A 49 -7.19 1.58 -0.42
N PHE A 50 -6.39 0.52 -0.35
CA PHE A 50 -6.46 -0.60 -1.31
C PHE A 50 -7.85 -1.23 -1.31
N THR A 51 -8.37 -1.57 -0.13
CA THR A 51 -9.71 -2.19 0.00
C THR A 51 -10.80 -1.26 -0.52
N ALA A 52 -10.74 0.03 -0.18
CA ALA A 52 -11.72 1.01 -0.66
C ALA A 52 -11.73 1.12 -2.20
N LEU A 53 -10.55 1.12 -2.84
CA LEU A 53 -10.44 1.13 -4.30
C LEU A 53 -10.94 -0.17 -4.93
N ALA A 54 -10.57 -1.32 -4.36
CA ALA A 54 -11.01 -2.63 -4.83
C ALA A 54 -12.54 -2.76 -4.78
N GLU A 55 -13.17 -2.31 -3.69
CA GLU A 55 -14.61 -2.28 -3.58
C GLU A 55 -15.25 -1.33 -4.60
N TYR A 56 -14.69 -0.14 -4.79
CA TYR A 56 -15.23 0.85 -5.73
C TYR A 56 -15.21 0.35 -7.18
N TYR A 57 -14.05 -0.08 -7.65
CA TYR A 57 -13.90 -0.52 -9.02
C TYR A 57 -14.46 -1.93 -9.26
N GLY A 58 -14.46 -2.80 -8.23
CA GLY A 58 -15.05 -4.14 -8.30
C GLY A 58 -16.58 -4.16 -8.45
N ARG A 59 -17.28 -3.10 -7.99
CA ARG A 59 -18.73 -2.93 -8.24
C ARG A 59 -19.06 -2.54 -9.67
N THR A 60 -18.07 -2.11 -10.44
CA THR A 60 -18.24 -1.59 -11.81
C THR A 60 -17.74 -2.57 -12.87
N ALA A 61 -17.22 -3.73 -12.45
CA ALA A 61 -16.71 -4.81 -13.29
C ALA A 61 -17.81 -5.81 -13.68
#